data_AF-A0A926BNF5-F1
#
_entry.id   AF-A0A926BNF5-F1
#
_cell.length_a   1.000
_cell.length_b   1.000
_cell.length_c   1.000
_cell.angle_alpha   90.00
_cell.angle_beta   90.00
_cell.angle_gamma   90.00
#
_symmetry.space_group_name_H-M   'P 1'
#
loop_
_entity.id
_entity.type
_entity.pdbx_description
1 polymer ?
#
loop_
_entity_poly.entity_id
_entity_poly.type
_entity_poly.pdbx_seq_one_letter_code
_entity_poly.pdbx_strand_id
1 'polypeptide(L)'
;MTGIAKKIGGMVAALVAGLAITGVAHADTLRWTGEVDDTGFVRIDGREVRTDGNMRGVRDGRYDVDGRLPNRATRVRLSNTRGRGDIQILEQPSAQNNYTTVVKIRDWQAGSSRYGFQLTWDNPRTDRYEERYEGNNRNKNKNKRDKQRGNGNGNWRDRD
;
A
#
# COMPACT_ATOMS: atom_id res chain seq x y z
N MET A 1 -25.98 -52.90 -9.16
CA MET A 1 -25.74 -51.45 -9.28
C MET A 1 -24.24 -51.21 -9.18
N THR A 2 -23.70 -50.49 -10.16
CA THR A 2 -22.31 -50.46 -10.60
C THR A 2 -21.56 -49.25 -10.00
N GLY A 3 -20.25 -49.38 -9.74
CA GLY A 3 -19.29 -48.27 -9.58
C GLY A 3 -18.51 -48.30 -8.26
N ILE A 4 -17.39 -49.02 -8.15
CA ILE A 4 -15.99 -48.62 -8.48
C ILE A 4 -15.47 -47.47 -7.58
N ALA A 5 -14.63 -47.83 -6.62
CA ALA A 5 -13.64 -46.94 -6.01
C ALA A 5 -12.44 -46.71 -6.95
N LYS A 6 -11.87 -45.50 -7.01
CA LYS A 6 -10.53 -45.27 -7.58
C LYS A 6 -9.80 -44.04 -7.00
N LYS A 7 -8.76 -44.35 -6.22
CA LYS A 7 -7.42 -43.74 -6.03
C LYS A 7 -7.29 -42.20 -5.93
N ILE A 8 -6.82 -41.68 -4.78
CA ILE A 8 -5.42 -41.38 -4.41
C ILE A 8 -4.74 -40.40 -5.38
N GLY A 9 -4.51 -39.18 -4.88
CA GLY A 9 -3.57 -38.21 -5.44
C GLY A 9 -3.04 -37.33 -4.31
N GLY A 10 -1.98 -37.80 -3.65
CA GLY A 10 -1.23 -36.99 -2.70
C GLY A 10 -0.47 -35.90 -3.44
N MET A 11 -0.47 -34.69 -2.88
CA MET A 11 0.63 -33.75 -3.07
C MET A 11 1.29 -33.54 -1.72
N VAL A 12 2.40 -34.25 -1.51
CA VAL A 12 3.40 -33.85 -0.54
C VAL A 12 4.12 -32.66 -1.17
N ALA A 13 3.79 -31.45 -0.75
CA ALA A 13 4.67 -30.32 -0.97
C ALA A 13 5.69 -30.31 0.18
N ALA A 14 6.83 -30.97 -0.04
CA ALA A 14 8.00 -30.70 0.78
C ALA A 14 8.54 -29.32 0.39
N LEU A 15 8.60 -28.41 1.35
CA LEU A 15 9.51 -27.26 1.27
C LEU A 15 10.46 -27.35 2.45
N VAL A 16 11.71 -27.63 2.13
CA VAL A 16 12.87 -27.49 3.01
C VAL A 16 12.98 -26.02 3.43
N ALA A 17 13.15 -25.81 4.74
CA ALA A 17 13.33 -24.49 5.35
C ALA A 17 14.60 -23.82 4.82
N GLY A 18 14.44 -22.67 4.17
CA GLY A 18 15.48 -21.65 4.11
C GLY A 18 15.19 -20.60 5.18
N LEU A 19 16.19 -20.24 5.97
CA LEU A 19 16.17 -19.02 6.79
C LEU A 19 15.94 -17.83 5.85
N ALA A 20 14.69 -17.43 5.65
CA ALA A 20 14.39 -16.10 5.18
C ALA A 20 14.64 -15.18 6.36
N ILE A 21 15.67 -14.33 6.27
CA ILE A 21 15.66 -13.06 6.98
C ILE A 21 14.45 -12.35 6.39
N THR A 22 13.29 -12.52 7.03
CA THR A 22 12.07 -11.84 6.60
C THR A 22 12.29 -10.37 6.93
N GLY A 23 12.88 -9.63 5.99
CA GLY A 23 12.57 -8.21 5.89
C GLY A 23 11.05 -8.11 5.99
N VAL A 24 10.57 -7.36 6.97
CA VAL A 24 9.14 -7.10 7.09
C VAL A 24 8.81 -6.32 5.84
N ALA A 25 8.31 -7.00 4.81
CA ALA A 25 7.89 -6.36 3.58
C ALA A 25 6.86 -5.31 3.98
N HIS A 26 7.24 -4.04 3.88
CA HIS A 26 6.32 -2.93 4.15
C HIS A 26 5.15 -3.05 3.18
N ALA A 27 3.95 -3.16 3.74
CA ALA A 27 2.72 -3.29 2.97
C ALA A 27 2.14 -1.89 2.76
N ASP A 28 2.14 -1.43 1.52
CA ASP A 28 1.43 -0.24 1.10
C ASP A 28 -0.08 -0.53 1.09
N THR A 29 -0.91 0.50 1.25
CA THR A 29 -2.37 0.32 1.37
C THR A 29 -3.16 1.34 0.57
N LEU A 30 -4.39 0.96 0.21
CA LEU A 30 -5.39 1.90 -0.30
C LEU A 30 -6.70 1.66 0.42
N ARG A 31 -7.32 2.73 0.91
CA ARG A 31 -8.68 2.71 1.44
C ARG A 31 -9.58 3.43 0.45
N TRP A 32 -10.73 2.84 0.15
CA TRP A 32 -11.72 3.43 -0.73
C TRP A 32 -13.10 3.37 -0.08
N THR A 33 -13.91 4.41 -0.30
CA THR A 33 -15.34 4.42 0.02
C THR A 33 -16.12 5.18 -1.06
N GLY A 34 -17.38 4.82 -1.25
CA GLY A 34 -18.28 5.52 -2.16
C GLY A 34 -19.66 4.91 -2.14
N GLU A 35 -20.62 5.56 -2.79
CA GLU A 35 -21.95 5.00 -3.01
C GLU A 35 -22.01 4.25 -4.32
N VAL A 36 -22.59 3.05 -4.33
CA VAL A 36 -22.74 2.22 -5.52
C VAL A 36 -24.22 1.87 -5.69
N ASP A 37 -24.70 2.01 -6.93
CA ASP A 37 -26.01 1.61 -7.39
C ASP A 37 -25.79 0.60 -8.52
N ASP A 38 -26.28 -0.64 -8.37
CA ASP A 38 -26.03 -1.81 -9.22
C ASP A 38 -24.55 -2.27 -9.29
N THR A 39 -23.72 -1.67 -10.18
CA THR A 39 -22.36 -2.16 -10.42
C THR A 39 -21.36 -1.01 -10.53
N GLY A 40 -20.26 -1.12 -9.79
CA GLY A 40 -19.13 -0.20 -9.79
C GLY A 40 -17.80 -0.89 -10.02
N PHE A 41 -16.85 -0.16 -10.59
CA PHE A 41 -15.48 -0.56 -10.82
C PHE A 41 -14.54 0.50 -10.23
N VAL A 42 -13.57 0.06 -9.44
CA VAL A 42 -12.48 0.90 -8.95
C VAL A 42 -11.19 0.41 -9.58
N ARG A 43 -10.54 1.28 -10.34
CA ARG A 43 -9.30 1.01 -11.08
C ARG A 43 -8.16 1.74 -10.39
N ILE A 44 -7.07 1.01 -10.15
CA ILE A 44 -5.92 1.50 -9.41
C ILE A 44 -4.67 1.26 -10.24
N ASP A 45 -3.96 2.33 -10.59
CA ASP A 45 -2.64 2.29 -11.20
C ASP A 45 -1.71 3.29 -10.48
N GLY A 46 -0.57 2.81 -9.97
CA GLY A 46 0.30 3.67 -9.16
C GLY A 46 -0.42 4.26 -7.93
N ARG A 47 -0.63 5.58 -7.96
CA ARG A 47 -1.39 6.33 -6.93
C ARG A 47 -2.76 6.81 -7.45
N GLU A 48 -3.01 6.62 -8.73
CA GLU A 48 -4.23 7.05 -9.38
C GLU A 48 -5.34 6.04 -9.09
N VAL A 49 -6.51 6.58 -8.71
CA VAL A 49 -7.71 5.80 -8.46
C VAL A 49 -8.83 6.39 -9.31
N ARG A 50 -9.35 5.59 -10.23
CA ARG A 50 -10.49 5.93 -11.07
C ARG A 50 -11.68 5.07 -10.68
N THR A 51 -12.86 5.67 -10.70
CA THR A 51 -14.11 4.99 -10.35
C THR A 51 -15.10 5.15 -11.48
N ASP A 52 -15.62 4.03 -11.95
CA ASP A 52 -16.60 3.95 -13.03
C ASP A 52 -17.76 3.04 -12.61
N GLY A 53 -18.93 3.13 -13.25
CA GLY A 53 -20.07 2.26 -12.94
C GLY A 53 -21.19 2.33 -13.99
N ASN A 54 -22.23 1.53 -13.80
CA ASN A 54 -23.39 1.53 -14.71
C ASN A 54 -24.39 2.67 -14.38
N MET A 55 -25.05 3.21 -15.40
CA MET A 55 -26.07 4.28 -15.35
C MET A 55 -25.71 5.52 -14.52
N ARG A 56 -25.97 5.46 -13.21
CA ARG A 56 -25.79 6.53 -12.23
C ARG A 56 -24.54 6.38 -11.37
N GLY A 57 -23.83 5.26 -11.57
CA GLY A 57 -22.41 4.95 -11.35
C GLY A 57 -21.72 5.57 -10.14
N VAL A 58 -20.98 4.75 -9.41
CA VAL A 58 -20.13 5.09 -8.25
C VAL A 58 -20.07 6.58 -7.91
N ARG A 59 -20.70 6.99 -6.81
CA ARG A 59 -20.80 8.40 -6.37
C ARG A 59 -20.02 8.63 -5.09
N ASP A 60 -19.66 9.88 -4.83
CA ASP A 60 -18.94 10.30 -3.62
C ASP A 60 -17.71 9.43 -3.32
N GLY A 61 -17.04 9.01 -4.40
CA GLY A 61 -15.82 8.22 -4.34
C GLY A 61 -14.73 8.99 -3.62
N ARG A 62 -14.26 8.44 -2.50
CA ARG A 62 -13.14 8.96 -1.73
C ARG A 62 -12.13 7.86 -1.54
N TYR A 63 -10.87 8.19 -1.67
CA TYR A 63 -9.79 7.26 -1.46
C TYR A 63 -8.62 7.91 -0.75
N ASP A 64 -7.85 7.06 -0.10
CA ASP A 64 -6.59 7.39 0.54
C ASP A 64 -5.58 6.31 0.19
N VAL A 65 -4.43 6.70 -0.36
CA VAL A 65 -3.39 5.79 -0.83
C VAL A 65 -2.11 6.03 -0.04
N ASP A 66 -1.69 5.02 0.71
CA ASP A 66 -0.38 4.95 1.30
C ASP A 66 0.58 4.25 0.34
N GLY A 67 1.71 4.90 0.04
CA GLY A 67 2.67 4.41 -0.94
C GLY A 67 2.18 4.46 -2.39
N ARG A 68 2.51 3.44 -3.19
CA ARG A 68 2.11 3.35 -4.61
C ARG A 68 1.98 1.91 -5.07
N LEU A 69 0.96 1.61 -5.87
CA LEU A 69 0.89 0.35 -6.57
C LEU A 69 2.11 0.24 -7.52
N PRO A 70 2.92 -0.81 -7.42
CA PRO A 70 4.09 -0.97 -8.27
C PRO A 70 3.71 -1.11 -9.74
N ASN A 71 4.50 -0.50 -10.63
CA ASN A 71 4.41 -0.73 -12.09
C ASN A 71 5.07 -2.07 -12.47
N ARG A 72 4.69 -3.13 -11.77
CA ARG A 72 5.13 -4.52 -11.96
C ARG A 72 4.05 -5.45 -11.42
N ALA A 73 4.05 -6.71 -11.82
CA ALA A 73 3.16 -7.69 -11.24
C ALA A 73 3.42 -7.81 -9.74
N THR A 74 2.35 -7.69 -8.95
CA THR A 74 2.38 -7.88 -7.49
C THR A 74 1.04 -8.45 -7.05
N ARG A 75 1.01 -9.10 -5.89
CA ARG A 75 -0.25 -9.61 -5.34
C ARG A 75 -0.93 -8.50 -4.55
N VAL A 76 -2.09 -8.07 -5.04
CA VAL A 76 -2.99 -7.20 -4.29
C VAL A 76 -4.00 -8.05 -3.54
N ARG A 77 -4.19 -7.75 -2.26
CA ARG A 77 -5.13 -8.43 -1.36
C ARG A 77 -6.26 -7.47 -0.99
N LEU A 78 -7.48 -8.00 -0.94
CA LEU A 78 -8.69 -7.27 -0.54
C LEU A 78 -9.03 -7.61 0.91
N SER A 79 -9.36 -6.60 1.70
CA SER A 79 -9.71 -6.72 3.12
C SER A 79 -10.67 -5.60 3.56
N ASN A 80 -11.15 -5.67 4.80
CA ASN A 80 -11.98 -4.63 5.43
C ASN A 80 -13.17 -4.18 4.56
N THR A 81 -13.79 -5.13 3.86
CA THR A 81 -14.93 -4.87 2.99
C THR A 81 -16.16 -4.50 3.81
N ARG A 82 -16.91 -3.51 3.34
CA ARG A 82 -18.15 -3.02 3.92
C ARG A 82 -19.14 -2.72 2.81
N GLY A 83 -20.39 -3.05 3.07
CA GLY A 83 -21.49 -2.90 2.11
C GLY A 83 -22.41 -4.10 2.17
N ARG A 84 -23.51 -4.01 1.44
CA ARG A 84 -24.58 -5.02 1.44
C ARG A 84 -24.38 -6.09 0.36
N GLY A 85 -23.74 -5.71 -0.74
CA GLY A 85 -23.43 -6.55 -1.87
C GLY A 85 -22.03 -7.17 -1.82
N ASP A 86 -21.52 -7.52 -3.00
CA ASP A 86 -20.25 -8.20 -3.18
C ASP A 86 -19.13 -7.23 -3.57
N ILE A 87 -17.92 -7.45 -3.03
CA ILE A 87 -16.70 -6.73 -3.41
C ILE A 87 -15.62 -7.76 -3.69
N GLN A 88 -15.05 -7.71 -4.90
CA GLN A 88 -14.03 -8.66 -5.32
C GLN A 88 -12.97 -8.01 -6.21
N ILE A 89 -11.75 -8.53 -6.17
CA ILE A 89 -10.71 -8.18 -7.14
C ILE A 89 -11.04 -8.91 -8.44
N LEU A 90 -11.40 -8.16 -9.47
CA LEU A 90 -11.67 -8.67 -10.81
C LEU A 90 -10.36 -8.91 -11.58
N GLU A 91 -9.40 -8.00 -11.45
CA GLU A 91 -8.10 -8.10 -12.11
C GLU A 91 -6.96 -7.76 -11.16
N GLN A 92 -5.91 -8.59 -11.20
CA GLN A 92 -4.62 -8.33 -10.56
C GLN A 92 -3.75 -7.45 -11.47
N PRO A 93 -2.78 -6.70 -10.91
CA PRO A 93 -1.88 -5.89 -11.72
C PRO A 93 -0.95 -6.80 -12.51
N SER A 94 -0.98 -6.69 -13.83
CA SER A 94 -0.21 -7.49 -14.76
C SER A 94 0.27 -6.66 -15.95
N ALA A 95 1.26 -7.16 -16.69
CA ALA A 95 1.72 -6.45 -17.89
C ALA A 95 0.61 -6.32 -18.95
N GLN A 96 -0.38 -7.22 -18.97
CA GLN A 96 -1.48 -7.22 -19.93
C GLN A 96 -2.49 -6.10 -19.69
N ASN A 97 -2.59 -5.59 -18.46
CA ASN A 97 -3.52 -4.52 -18.09
C ASN A 97 -2.78 -3.28 -17.55
N ASN A 98 -1.54 -3.05 -18.02
CA ASN A 98 -0.71 -1.91 -17.63
C ASN A 98 -0.50 -1.80 -16.09
N TYR A 99 -0.41 -2.96 -15.42
CA TYR A 99 -0.24 -3.08 -13.98
C TYR A 99 -1.37 -2.43 -13.17
N THR A 100 -2.58 -2.47 -13.72
CA THR A 100 -3.79 -1.95 -13.08
C THR A 100 -4.46 -3.02 -12.23
N THR A 101 -4.87 -2.67 -11.01
CA THR A 101 -5.81 -3.51 -10.24
C THR A 101 -7.22 -3.04 -10.47
N VAL A 102 -8.16 -3.97 -10.64
CA VAL A 102 -9.58 -3.65 -10.82
C VAL A 102 -10.39 -4.33 -9.73
N VAL A 103 -11.07 -3.53 -8.92
CA VAL A 103 -12.04 -4.01 -7.93
C VAL A 103 -13.43 -3.82 -8.50
N LYS A 104 -14.24 -4.88 -8.45
CA LYS A 104 -15.65 -4.85 -8.79
C LYS A 104 -16.48 -4.81 -7.52
N ILE A 105 -17.46 -3.90 -7.50
CA ILE A 105 -18.50 -3.82 -6.48
C ILE A 105 -19.83 -4.11 -7.16
N ARG A 106 -20.64 -4.98 -6.56
CA ARG A 106 -21.99 -5.31 -7.06
C ARG A 106 -23.01 -5.23 -5.93
N ASP A 107 -23.95 -4.29 -6.04
CA ASP A 107 -25.16 -4.22 -5.21
C ASP A 107 -26.32 -4.92 -5.95
N TRP A 108 -26.84 -6.00 -5.37
CA TRP A 108 -27.94 -6.76 -5.99
C TRP A 108 -29.32 -6.15 -5.68
N GLN A 109 -29.39 -5.18 -4.78
CA GLN A 109 -30.63 -4.54 -4.37
C GLN A 109 -30.82 -3.22 -5.09
N ALA A 110 -32.07 -2.84 -5.28
CA ALA A 110 -32.41 -1.55 -5.89
C ALA A 110 -31.97 -0.39 -4.99
N GLY A 111 -31.45 0.66 -5.62
CA GLY A 111 -31.03 1.90 -4.98
C GLY A 111 -29.57 1.89 -4.55
N SER A 112 -29.04 3.08 -4.26
CA SER A 112 -27.65 3.25 -3.86
C SER A 112 -27.41 2.88 -2.40
N SER A 113 -26.24 2.31 -2.12
CA SER A 113 -25.74 2.10 -0.76
C SER A 113 -24.26 2.45 -0.67
N ARG A 114 -23.78 2.70 0.55
CA ARG A 114 -22.37 3.04 0.80
C ARG A 114 -21.53 1.76 0.93
N TYR A 115 -20.45 1.72 0.16
CA TYR A 115 -19.46 0.66 0.16
C TYR A 115 -18.10 1.18 0.61
N GLY A 116 -17.26 0.26 1.07
CA GLY A 116 -15.86 0.54 1.33
C GLY A 116 -15.01 -0.72 1.38
N PHE A 117 -13.72 -0.56 1.13
CA PHE A 117 -12.76 -1.65 1.22
C PHE A 117 -11.34 -1.12 1.43
N GLN A 118 -10.44 -2.03 1.77
CA GLN A 118 -9.01 -1.78 1.82
C GLN A 118 -8.26 -2.77 0.92
N LEU A 119 -7.31 -2.25 0.16
CA LEU A 119 -6.33 -3.03 -0.59
C LEU A 119 -4.98 -2.96 0.11
N THR A 120 -4.23 -4.06 0.06
CA THR A 120 -2.84 -4.13 0.51
C THR A 120 -1.95 -4.81 -0.54
N TRP A 121 -0.71 -4.37 -0.68
CA TRP A 121 0.29 -4.99 -1.55
C TRP A 121 1.70 -4.83 -1.00
N ASP A 122 2.57 -5.78 -1.38
CA ASP A 122 3.94 -5.79 -0.90
C ASP A 122 4.78 -4.75 -1.68
N ASN A 123 5.43 -3.83 -0.95
CA ASN A 123 6.37 -2.87 -1.50
C ASN A 123 7.78 -3.11 -0.95
N PRO A 124 8.62 -3.89 -1.66
CA PRO A 124 9.98 -4.21 -1.22
C PRO A 124 10.94 -3.01 -1.28
N ARG A 125 10.44 -1.80 -1.58
CA ARG A 125 11.26 -0.59 -1.64
C ARG A 125 11.51 0.01 -0.27
N THR A 126 10.72 -0.27 0.76
CA THR A 126 10.77 0.47 2.02
C THR A 126 11.83 -0.08 3.00
N ASP A 127 12.13 -1.39 2.95
CA ASP A 127 13.13 -2.03 3.82
C ASP A 127 14.57 -1.50 3.54
N ARG A 128 14.85 -1.07 2.30
CA ARG A 128 16.20 -0.61 1.91
C ARG A 128 16.47 0.86 2.28
N TYR A 129 15.49 1.58 2.82
CA TYR A 129 15.64 2.98 3.21
C TYR A 129 15.49 3.25 4.71
N GLU A 130 14.94 2.33 5.52
CA GLU A 130 14.88 2.51 6.98
C GLU A 130 16.23 2.28 7.69
N GLU A 131 17.17 1.50 7.12
CA GLU A 131 18.51 1.30 7.72
C GLU A 131 19.37 2.60 7.72
N ARG A 132 18.99 3.62 6.93
CA ARG A 132 19.79 4.86 6.82
C ARG A 132 19.28 6.02 7.68
N TYR A 133 18.07 5.94 8.24
CA TYR A 133 17.51 7.02 9.06
C TYR A 133 17.73 6.84 10.57
N GLU A 134 18.54 5.86 10.97
CA GLU A 134 19.17 5.82 12.31
C GLU A 134 20.58 6.45 12.31
N GLY A 135 20.86 7.30 11.31
CA GLY A 135 22.20 7.83 11.05
C GLY A 135 22.44 9.30 11.40
N ASN A 136 21.48 10.02 12.00
CA ASN A 136 21.64 11.48 12.19
C ASN A 136 21.51 11.99 13.63
N ASN A 137 21.91 11.19 14.62
CA ASN A 137 22.21 11.69 15.97
C ASN A 137 23.72 11.77 16.25
N ARG A 138 24.54 12.08 15.23
CA ARG A 138 25.98 12.37 15.41
C ARG A 138 26.35 13.83 15.21
N ASN A 139 25.39 14.74 15.04
CA ASN A 139 25.70 16.16 14.89
C ASN A 139 24.89 17.09 15.80
N LYS A 140 24.69 16.70 17.06
CA LYS A 140 24.27 17.62 18.14
C LYS A 140 25.43 18.14 18.99
N ASN A 141 26.68 17.96 18.57
CA ASN A 141 27.84 18.45 19.35
C ASN A 141 28.94 19.15 18.53
N LYS A 142 28.62 19.76 17.38
CA LYS A 142 29.56 20.69 16.71
C LYS A 142 29.18 22.17 16.88
N ASN A 143 27.93 22.49 17.21
CA ASN A 143 27.50 23.86 17.48
C ASN A 143 27.77 24.37 18.91
N LYS A 144 28.61 23.67 19.70
CA LYS A 144 29.10 24.17 21.00
C LYS A 144 30.54 24.68 20.99
N ARG A 145 31.28 24.60 19.87
CA ARG A 145 32.67 25.12 19.80
C ARG A 145 32.81 26.51 19.18
N ASP A 146 31.82 26.99 18.45
CA ASP A 146 31.95 28.29 17.75
C ASP A 146 31.32 29.47 18.51
N LYS A 147 30.75 29.23 19.70
CA LYS A 147 30.24 30.29 20.60
C LYS A 147 31.14 30.60 21.80
N GLN A 148 32.45 30.41 21.66
CA GLN A 148 33.44 30.83 22.67
C GLN A 148 34.66 31.55 22.07
N ARG A 149 34.56 32.08 20.85
CA ARG A 149 35.68 32.82 20.21
C ARG A 149 35.35 34.25 19.77
N GLY A 150 34.24 34.81 20.21
CA GLY A 150 33.86 36.18 19.84
C GLY A 150 33.13 36.90 20.94
N ASN A 151 33.84 37.29 22.00
CA ASN A 151 33.45 38.46 22.78
C ASN A 151 34.72 39.23 23.11
N GLY A 152 35.09 40.16 22.22
CA GLY A 152 36.20 41.07 22.45
C GLY A 152 35.88 42.04 23.58
N ASN A 153 36.92 42.55 24.25
CA ASN A 153 37.26 43.97 24.33
C ASN A 153 38.35 44.15 25.41
N GLY A 154 39.57 44.50 24.99
CA GLY A 154 40.73 44.62 25.88
C GLY A 154 41.77 45.57 25.30
N ASN A 155 41.52 46.84 25.58
CA ASN A 155 42.26 48.06 25.28
C ASN A 155 43.79 47.95 25.55
N TRP A 156 44.64 48.21 24.55
CA TRP A 156 46.08 48.45 24.72
C TRP A 156 46.47 49.79 24.11
N ARG A 157 46.27 50.86 24.88
CA ARG A 157 46.87 52.18 24.64
C ARG A 157 47.09 52.88 25.97
N ASP A 158 48.33 52.83 26.45
CA ASP A 158 49.04 53.80 27.31
C ASP A 158 50.53 53.39 27.20
N ARG A 159 51.38 54.06 26.41
CA ARG A 159 52.12 55.33 26.60
C ARG A 159 53.54 55.10 27.13
N ASP A 160 54.44 55.89 26.54
CA ASP A 160 55.81 56.18 26.99
C ASP A 160 55.90 56.62 28.46
#